data_AF-A0A2N6D9E6-F1
#
_entry.id   AF-A0A2N6D9E6-F1
#
_cell.length_a   1.000
_cell.length_b   1.000
_cell.length_c   1.000
_cell.angle_alpha   90.00
_cell.angle_beta   90.00
_cell.angle_gamma   90.00
#
_symmetry.space_group_name_H-M   'P 1'
#
loop_
_entity.id
_entity.type
_entity.pdbx_description
1 polymer ?
#
loop_
_entity_poly.entity_id
_entity_poly.type
_entity_poly.pdbx_seq_one_letter_code
_entity_poly.pdbx_strand_id
1 'polypeptide(L)'
;MKAGNMEIKTGKGPLPTPLDTLSKSLRLIFFSEKAMLALMLNRKHTLNIFFIYAVSLFIPFRGLQGDLNPEHFGQMVESALLTFIFIGFIFLYLPKKKGVFMATTRVILSFDAMSVFLPLTLLLNPEQLHYFHPMYLAWYLSLAVFAVSKIKGYGYFLSAMVVFASFMVTILFPALF
;
A
#
# COMPACT_ATOMS: atom_id res chain seq x y z
N MET A 1 7.91 26.16 17.38
CA MET A 1 6.97 25.26 16.66
C MET A 1 6.02 26.08 15.80
N LYS A 2 6.15 26.14 14.46
CA LYS A 2 5.07 26.62 13.54
C LYS A 2 5.37 26.52 12.03
N ALA A 3 6.62 26.36 11.58
CA ALA A 3 6.94 26.25 10.15
C ALA A 3 6.60 24.87 9.53
N GLY A 4 6.97 23.78 10.20
CA GLY A 4 6.82 22.42 9.66
C GLY A 4 5.36 21.95 9.42
N ASN A 5 4.37 22.55 10.10
CA ASN A 5 2.95 22.21 9.89
C ASN A 5 2.32 22.94 8.69
N MET A 6 2.89 24.07 8.24
CA MET A 6 2.35 24.83 7.10
C MET A 6 2.84 24.28 5.74
N GLU A 7 4.05 23.73 5.69
CA GLU A 7 4.59 23.10 4.47
C GLU A 7 3.82 21.83 4.09
N ILE A 8 3.38 21.04 5.09
CA ILE A 8 2.55 19.85 4.91
C ILE A 8 1.19 20.19 4.27
N LYS A 9 0.66 21.40 4.53
CA LYS A 9 -0.68 21.82 4.08
C LYS A 9 -0.72 22.46 2.69
N THR A 10 0.38 23.01 2.19
CA THR A 10 0.34 23.87 0.99
C THR A 10 1.08 23.31 -0.23
N GLY A 11 1.89 22.26 -0.07
CA GLY A 11 2.75 21.78 -1.16
C GLY A 11 3.77 22.82 -1.63
N LYS A 12 3.96 23.92 -0.87
CA LYS A 12 4.90 25.01 -1.16
C LYS A 12 6.29 24.79 -0.53
N GLY A 13 6.62 23.56 -0.14
CA GLY A 13 7.97 23.17 0.30
C GLY A 13 8.84 22.64 -0.85
N PRO A 14 10.13 22.35 -0.61
CA PRO A 14 11.00 21.70 -1.60
C PRO A 14 10.44 20.36 -2.08
N LEU A 15 10.90 19.88 -3.25
CA LEU A 15 10.57 18.54 -3.73
C LEU A 15 11.08 17.51 -2.70
N PRO A 16 10.25 16.55 -2.27
CA PRO A 16 10.67 15.54 -1.31
C PRO A 16 11.69 14.62 -1.96
N THR A 17 12.75 14.31 -1.21
CA THR A 17 13.72 13.30 -1.63
C THR A 17 13.09 11.90 -1.58
N PRO A 18 13.60 10.92 -2.35
CA PRO A 18 13.14 9.53 -2.24
C PRO A 18 13.22 8.97 -0.81
N LEU A 19 14.27 9.35 -0.07
CA LEU A 19 14.47 8.97 1.33
C LEU A 19 13.38 9.54 2.26
N ASP A 20 12.95 10.78 2.03
CA ASP A 20 11.85 11.39 2.80
C ASP A 20 10.52 10.68 2.51
N THR A 21 10.26 10.32 1.25
CA THR A 21 9.10 9.47 0.91
C THR A 21 9.18 8.12 1.62
N LEU A 22 10.32 7.43 1.55
CA LEU A 22 10.51 6.13 2.18
C LEU A 22 10.31 6.19 3.71
N SER A 23 10.87 7.22 4.35
CA SER A 23 10.70 7.47 5.79
C SER A 23 9.24 7.65 6.18
N LYS A 24 8.46 8.38 5.36
CA LYS A 24 7.01 8.52 5.57
C LYS A 24 6.27 7.21 5.36
N SER A 25 6.59 6.44 4.32
CA SER A 25 5.99 5.11 4.09
C SER A 25 6.30 4.14 5.24
N LEU A 26 7.53 4.14 5.75
CA LEU A 26 7.94 3.35 6.91
C LEU A 26 7.20 3.75 8.20
N ARG A 27 6.94 5.04 8.41
CA ARG A 27 6.13 5.46 9.56
C ARG A 27 4.66 5.07 9.38
N LEU A 28 4.17 5.13 8.15
CA LEU A 28 2.78 4.85 7.82
C LEU A 28 2.40 3.38 8.12
N ILE A 29 3.31 2.43 7.93
CA ILE A 29 3.06 1.01 8.25
C ILE A 29 2.95 0.70 9.76
N PHE A 30 3.31 1.65 10.62
CA PHE A 30 3.01 1.62 12.05
C PHE A 30 1.79 2.47 12.39
N PHE A 31 0.81 2.55 11.48
CA PHE A 31 -0.45 3.26 11.67
C PHE A 31 -0.29 4.76 11.96
N SER A 32 0.76 5.40 11.44
CA SER A 32 1.02 6.82 11.68
C SER A 32 0.10 7.71 10.86
N GLU A 33 -0.91 8.30 11.51
CA GLU A 33 -1.84 9.24 10.90
C GLU A 33 -1.13 10.49 10.34
N LYS A 34 -0.08 10.96 11.01
CA LYS A 34 0.73 12.09 10.53
C LYS A 34 1.42 11.77 9.20
N ALA A 35 1.97 10.57 9.07
CA ALA A 35 2.62 10.13 7.84
C ALA A 35 1.59 9.95 6.71
N MET A 36 0.42 9.37 7.02
CA MET A 36 -0.68 9.22 6.08
C MET A 36 -1.12 10.58 5.52
N LEU A 37 -1.39 11.55 6.38
CA LEU A 37 -1.80 12.90 5.97
C LEU A 37 -0.72 13.59 5.12
N ALA A 38 0.55 13.43 5.46
CA ALA A 38 1.65 13.98 4.66
C ALA A 38 1.68 13.39 3.24
N LEU A 39 1.52 12.07 3.10
CA LEU A 39 1.48 11.37 1.81
C LEU A 39 0.20 11.69 1.02
N MET A 40 -0.93 11.89 1.69
CA MET A 40 -2.19 12.28 1.06
C MET A 40 -2.15 13.70 0.51
N LEU A 41 -1.67 14.66 1.29
CA LEU A 41 -1.74 16.09 0.95
C LEU A 41 -0.61 16.53 0.00
N ASN A 42 0.60 16.02 0.19
CA ASN A 42 1.74 16.43 -0.62
C ASN A 42 1.88 15.57 -1.89
N ARG A 43 1.28 16.07 -2.99
CA ARG A 43 1.32 15.42 -4.32
C ARG A 43 2.73 15.19 -4.86
N LYS A 44 3.74 15.91 -4.36
CA LYS A 44 5.14 15.76 -4.81
C LYS A 44 5.73 14.39 -4.48
N HIS A 45 5.15 13.66 -3.53
CA HIS A 45 5.56 12.27 -3.24
C HIS A 45 5.12 11.27 -4.31
N THR A 46 4.18 11.63 -5.21
CA THR A 46 3.57 10.68 -6.16
C THR A 46 4.63 9.94 -6.97
N LEU A 47 5.54 10.66 -7.64
CA LEU A 47 6.57 10.02 -8.49
C LEU A 47 7.48 9.10 -7.68
N ASN A 48 7.93 9.54 -6.50
CA ASN A 48 8.77 8.73 -5.62
C ASN A 48 8.04 7.44 -5.19
N ILE A 49 6.75 7.52 -4.84
CA ILE A 49 5.96 6.35 -4.43
C ILE A 49 5.83 5.36 -5.58
N PHE A 50 5.47 5.83 -6.77
CA PHE A 50 5.37 4.98 -7.96
C PHE A 50 6.70 4.33 -8.31
N PHE A 51 7.81 5.07 -8.21
CA PHE A 51 9.13 4.52 -8.45
C PHE A 51 9.51 3.46 -7.41
N ILE A 52 9.31 3.73 -6.12
CA ILE A 52 9.59 2.76 -5.05
C ILE A 52 8.72 1.51 -5.20
N TYR A 53 7.44 1.68 -5.53
CA TYR A 53 6.53 0.57 -5.81
C TYR A 53 6.99 -0.25 -7.04
N ALA A 54 7.36 0.42 -8.13
CA ALA A 54 7.88 -0.26 -9.31
C ALA A 54 9.13 -1.07 -8.97
N VAL A 55 10.05 -0.52 -8.18
CA VAL A 55 11.24 -1.24 -7.69
C VAL A 55 10.84 -2.41 -6.80
N SER A 56 9.83 -2.27 -5.93
CA SER A 56 9.41 -3.34 -5.03
C SER A 56 8.83 -4.56 -5.75
N LEU A 57 8.28 -4.38 -6.96
CA LEU A 57 7.82 -5.50 -7.80
C LEU A 57 8.97 -6.41 -8.30
N PHE A 58 10.21 -5.93 -8.31
CA PHE A 58 11.38 -6.72 -8.73
C PHE A 58 12.08 -7.43 -7.58
N ILE A 59 11.63 -7.21 -6.34
CA ILE A 59 12.28 -7.75 -5.16
C ILE A 59 11.84 -9.22 -4.99
N PRO A 60 12.78 -10.19 -5.06
CA PRO A 60 12.43 -11.60 -4.94
C PRO A 60 12.10 -11.98 -3.49
N PHE A 61 11.13 -12.87 -3.33
CA PHE A 61 10.71 -13.43 -2.04
C PHE A 61 10.25 -14.88 -2.21
N ARG A 62 10.21 -15.66 -1.12
CA ARG A 62 9.63 -17.02 -1.12
C ARG A 62 8.13 -16.97 -0.86
N GLY A 63 7.37 -17.58 -1.77
CA GLY A 63 5.92 -17.78 -1.67
C GLY A 63 5.55 -18.81 -0.60
N LEU A 64 4.24 -19.03 -0.41
CA LEU A 64 3.71 -20.01 0.54
C LEU A 64 4.18 -21.44 0.25
N GLN A 65 4.44 -21.76 -1.02
CA GLN A 65 4.87 -23.09 -1.45
C GLN A 65 6.41 -23.23 -1.49
N GLY A 66 7.13 -22.17 -1.09
CA GLY A 66 8.60 -22.12 -1.13
C GLY A 66 9.19 -21.73 -2.49
N ASP A 67 8.33 -21.49 -3.49
CA ASP A 67 8.62 -20.95 -4.81
C ASP A 67 9.14 -19.51 -4.74
N LEU A 68 10.01 -19.12 -5.68
CA LEU A 68 10.60 -17.78 -5.70
C LEU A 68 9.73 -16.85 -6.53
N ASN A 69 9.08 -15.88 -5.90
CA ASN A 69 8.27 -14.87 -6.58
C ASN A 69 9.02 -13.53 -6.67
N PRO A 70 8.91 -12.79 -7.78
CA PRO A 70 8.34 -13.20 -9.06
C PRO A 70 9.29 -14.12 -9.86
N GLU A 71 8.76 -15.20 -10.44
CA GLU A 71 9.50 -16.12 -11.33
C GLU A 71 9.69 -15.52 -12.73
N HIS A 72 8.69 -14.77 -13.19
CA HIS A 72 8.68 -14.19 -14.54
C HIS A 72 7.94 -12.85 -14.58
N PHE A 73 8.21 -12.06 -15.63
CA PHE A 73 7.62 -10.73 -15.81
C PHE A 73 6.08 -10.72 -15.74
N GLY A 74 5.42 -11.81 -16.18
CA GLY A 74 3.95 -11.94 -16.10
C GLY A 74 3.39 -11.78 -14.68
N GLN A 75 4.06 -12.33 -13.66
CA GLN A 75 3.64 -12.25 -12.25
C GLN A 75 3.81 -10.82 -11.70
N MET A 76 4.81 -10.07 -12.18
CA MET A 76 4.99 -8.67 -11.82
C MET A 76 3.82 -7.82 -12.35
N VAL A 77 3.45 -8.04 -13.62
CA VAL A 77 2.32 -7.36 -14.25
C VAL A 77 1.00 -7.74 -13.57
N GLU A 78 0.80 -9.02 -13.27
CA GLU A 78 -0.38 -9.50 -12.55
C GLU A 78 -0.50 -8.86 -11.18
N SER A 79 0.59 -8.87 -10.40
CA SER A 79 0.63 -8.22 -9.08
C SER A 79 0.29 -6.74 -9.19
N ALA A 80 0.83 -6.04 -10.20
CA ALA A 80 0.52 -4.65 -10.44
C ALA A 80 -0.97 -4.42 -10.77
N LEU A 81 -1.54 -5.26 -11.65
CA LEU A 81 -2.94 -5.19 -12.03
C LEU A 81 -3.85 -5.43 -10.82
N LEU A 82 -3.59 -6.47 -10.02
CA LEU A 82 -4.36 -6.78 -8.81
C LEU A 82 -4.34 -5.63 -7.81
N THR A 83 -3.19 -5.00 -7.60
CA THR A 83 -3.07 -3.80 -6.76
C THR A 83 -3.96 -2.65 -7.26
N PHE A 84 -3.94 -2.35 -8.56
CA PHE A 84 -4.78 -1.27 -9.11
C PHE A 84 -6.27 -1.63 -9.13
N ILE A 85 -6.62 -2.90 -9.34
CA ILE A 85 -7.99 -3.41 -9.22
C ILE A 85 -8.48 -3.22 -7.78
N PHE A 86 -7.68 -3.61 -6.78
CA PHE A 86 -8.00 -3.43 -5.37
C PHE A 86 -8.21 -1.97 -5.00
N ILE A 87 -7.30 -1.08 -5.43
CA ILE A 87 -7.45 0.38 -5.25
C ILE A 87 -8.73 0.88 -5.94
N GLY A 88 -9.03 0.39 -7.14
CA GLY A 88 -10.24 0.69 -7.89
C GLY A 88 -11.50 0.33 -7.12
N PHE A 89 -11.57 -0.88 -6.57
CA PHE A 89 -12.69 -1.34 -5.74
C PHE A 89 -12.83 -0.53 -4.46
N ILE A 90 -11.74 -0.23 -3.75
CA ILE A 90 -11.80 0.67 -2.58
C ILE A 90 -12.36 2.04 -2.99
N PHE A 91 -11.91 2.58 -4.12
CA PHE A 91 -12.40 3.86 -4.63
C PHE A 91 -13.89 3.85 -5.01
N LEU A 92 -14.49 2.68 -5.25
CA LEU A 92 -15.94 2.57 -5.42
C LEU A 92 -16.71 3.06 -4.18
N TYR A 93 -16.13 2.94 -2.99
CA TYR A 93 -16.74 3.33 -1.71
C TYR A 93 -16.27 4.70 -1.20
N LEU A 94 -15.27 5.31 -1.84
CA LEU A 94 -14.73 6.63 -1.49
C LEU A 94 -15.44 7.77 -2.26
N PRO A 95 -15.30 9.05 -1.82
CA PRO A 95 -15.86 10.18 -2.54
C PRO A 95 -15.30 10.25 -3.97
N LYS A 96 -16.17 10.45 -4.97
CA LYS A 96 -15.85 10.42 -6.41
C LYS A 96 -15.10 11.66 -6.90
N LYS A 97 -14.02 12.02 -6.22
CA LYS A 97 -13.16 13.15 -6.56
C LYS A 97 -11.81 12.62 -7.02
N LYS A 98 -11.31 13.11 -8.17
CA LYS A 98 -9.98 12.74 -8.71
C LYS A 98 -8.85 12.89 -7.67
N GLY A 99 -8.93 13.93 -6.83
CA GLY A 99 -7.96 14.16 -5.76
C GLY A 99 -7.95 13.09 -4.67
N VAL A 100 -9.12 12.48 -4.38
CA VAL A 100 -9.24 11.39 -3.40
C VAL A 100 -8.66 10.11 -3.98
N PHE A 101 -8.98 9.78 -5.24
CA PHE A 101 -8.40 8.61 -5.92
C PHE A 101 -6.87 8.64 -5.85
N MET A 102 -6.26 9.73 -6.30
CA MET A 102 -4.79 9.87 -6.28
C MET A 102 -4.20 9.84 -4.86
N ALA A 103 -4.92 10.34 -3.86
CA ALA A 103 -4.48 10.26 -2.47
C ALA A 103 -4.54 8.81 -1.95
N THR A 104 -5.62 8.09 -2.22
CA THR A 104 -5.77 6.66 -1.90
C THR A 104 -4.68 5.85 -2.59
N THR A 105 -4.47 6.03 -3.89
CA THR A 105 -3.41 5.35 -4.64
C THR A 105 -2.04 5.60 -4.00
N ARG A 106 -1.70 6.85 -3.66
CA ARG A 106 -0.43 7.14 -2.97
C ARG A 106 -0.29 6.39 -1.65
N VAL A 107 -1.35 6.32 -0.85
CA VAL A 107 -1.33 5.65 0.46
C VAL A 107 -1.20 4.15 0.29
N ILE A 108 -2.01 3.52 -0.56
CA ILE A 108 -1.97 2.07 -0.80
C ILE A 108 -0.64 1.65 -1.42
N LEU A 109 -0.17 2.34 -2.46
CA LEU A 109 1.15 2.06 -3.05
C LEU A 109 2.30 2.30 -2.05
N SER A 110 2.11 3.15 -1.04
CA SER A 110 3.10 3.28 0.04
C SER A 110 3.10 2.08 0.99
N PHE A 111 2.01 1.33 1.09
CA PHE A 111 1.98 0.03 1.75
C PHE A 111 2.69 -1.02 0.89
N ASP A 112 2.41 -1.08 -0.42
CA ASP A 112 3.04 -2.05 -1.33
C ASP A 112 4.53 -1.78 -1.57
N ALA A 113 4.96 -0.52 -1.45
CA ALA A 113 6.37 -0.15 -1.40
C ALA A 113 7.14 -0.86 -0.26
N MET A 114 6.43 -1.35 0.76
CA MET A 114 7.00 -2.03 1.91
C MET A 114 7.10 -3.55 1.71
N SER A 115 6.79 -4.05 0.51
CA SER A 115 7.23 -5.37 0.03
C SER A 115 8.75 -5.56 0.10
N VAL A 116 9.52 -4.49 0.41
CA VAL A 116 10.91 -4.57 0.86
C VAL A 116 11.16 -5.49 2.06
N PHE A 117 10.12 -5.82 2.86
CA PHE A 117 10.24 -6.81 3.94
C PHE A 117 10.01 -8.24 3.46
N LEU A 118 9.42 -8.46 2.28
CA LEU A 118 9.17 -9.82 1.75
C LEU A 118 10.45 -10.63 1.54
N PRO A 119 11.63 -10.08 1.18
CA PRO A 119 12.90 -10.80 1.17
C PRO A 119 13.26 -11.52 2.47
N LEU A 120 12.70 -11.12 3.62
CA LEU A 120 12.91 -11.85 4.87
C LEU A 120 12.44 -13.31 4.77
N THR A 121 11.47 -13.59 3.90
CA THR A 121 11.01 -14.96 3.59
C THR A 121 12.11 -15.86 3.02
N LEU A 122 13.17 -15.30 2.42
CA LEU A 122 14.33 -16.07 1.93
C LEU A 122 15.11 -16.72 3.08
N LEU A 123 15.02 -16.15 4.29
CA LEU A 123 15.67 -16.65 5.51
C LEU A 123 14.78 -17.62 6.30
N LEU A 124 13.52 -17.78 5.90
CA LEU A 124 12.53 -18.59 6.63
C LEU A 124 12.46 -20.02 6.08
N ASN A 125 12.20 -20.95 7.00
CA ASN A 125 11.90 -22.35 6.68
C ASN A 125 10.43 -22.50 6.22
N PRO A 126 10.05 -23.57 5.50
CA PRO A 126 8.69 -23.76 4.97
C PRO A 126 7.57 -23.62 6.01
N GLU A 127 7.75 -24.20 7.21
CA GLU A 127 6.77 -24.07 8.29
C GLU A 127 6.56 -22.61 8.72
N GLN A 128 7.62 -21.81 8.74
CA GLN A 128 7.55 -20.38 9.12
C GLN A 128 6.86 -19.55 8.03
N LEU A 129 6.97 -19.93 6.75
CA LEU A 129 6.28 -19.26 5.64
C LEU A 129 4.77 -19.36 5.77
N HIS A 130 4.24 -20.49 6.27
CA HIS A 130 2.81 -20.68 6.52
C HIS A 130 2.23 -19.74 7.58
N TYR A 131 3.05 -19.24 8.52
CA TYR A 131 2.62 -18.24 9.49
C TYR A 131 2.90 -16.81 9.02
N PHE A 132 4.05 -16.60 8.37
CA PHE A 132 4.48 -15.29 7.93
C PHE A 132 3.52 -14.67 6.90
N HIS A 133 3.15 -15.42 5.84
CA HIS A 133 2.32 -14.89 4.76
C HIS A 133 0.92 -14.45 5.23
N PRO A 134 0.16 -15.25 6.00
CA PRO A 134 -1.12 -14.80 6.55
C PRO A 134 -0.97 -13.60 7.50
N MET A 135 0.08 -13.57 8.32
CA MET A 135 0.32 -12.45 9.24
C MET A 135 0.66 -11.16 8.48
N TYR A 136 1.51 -11.25 7.45
CA TYR A 136 1.84 -10.14 6.57
C TYR A 136 0.60 -9.62 5.84
N LEU A 137 -0.24 -10.52 5.33
CA LEU A 137 -1.49 -10.17 4.67
C LEU A 137 -2.49 -9.50 5.63
N ALA A 138 -2.67 -10.05 6.83
CA ALA A 138 -3.54 -9.48 7.86
C ALA A 138 -3.07 -8.08 8.26
N TRP A 139 -1.76 -7.88 8.38
CA TRP A 139 -1.16 -6.57 8.63
C TRP A 139 -1.43 -5.59 7.49
N TYR A 140 -1.21 -6.00 6.23
CA TYR A 140 -1.50 -5.19 5.05
C TYR A 140 -2.98 -4.76 4.99
N LEU A 141 -3.90 -5.71 5.19
CA LEU A 141 -5.34 -5.40 5.20
C LEU A 141 -5.71 -4.47 6.35
N SER A 142 -5.10 -4.63 7.53
CA SER A 142 -5.30 -3.73 8.66
C SER A 142 -4.85 -2.30 8.33
N LEU A 143 -3.74 -2.14 7.61
CA LEU A 143 -3.26 -0.83 7.12
C LEU A 143 -4.24 -0.21 6.11
N ALA A 144 -4.78 -1.02 5.19
CA ALA A 144 -5.81 -0.58 4.26
C ALA A 144 -7.08 -0.12 4.99
N VAL A 145 -7.53 -0.86 6.01
CA VAL A 145 -8.68 -0.47 6.86
C VAL A 145 -8.42 0.85 7.56
N PHE A 146 -7.24 1.00 8.16
CA PHE A 146 -6.82 2.25 8.77
C PHE A 146 -6.89 3.41 7.77
N ALA A 147 -6.31 3.26 6.58
CA ALA A 147 -6.35 4.30 5.55
C ALA A 147 -7.79 4.65 5.13
N VAL A 148 -8.62 3.66 4.85
CA VAL A 148 -10.02 3.89 4.44
C VAL A 148 -10.82 4.58 5.54
N SER A 149 -10.63 4.19 6.80
CA SER A 149 -11.29 4.82 7.95
C SER A 149 -10.98 6.31 8.04
N LYS A 150 -9.72 6.69 7.79
CA LYS A 150 -9.26 8.08 7.88
C LYS A 150 -9.60 8.90 6.64
N ILE A 151 -9.52 8.33 5.44
CA ILE A 151 -9.85 9.03 4.19
C ILE A 151 -11.34 9.36 4.11
N LYS A 152 -12.20 8.40 4.51
CA LYS A 152 -13.65 8.55 4.41
C LYS A 152 -14.30 9.11 5.68
N GLY A 153 -13.67 8.91 6.84
CA GLY A 153 -14.27 9.19 8.15
C GLY A 153 -15.22 8.09 8.62
N TYR A 154 -15.12 6.89 8.06
CA TYR A 154 -15.89 5.73 8.50
C TYR A 154 -15.31 5.16 9.80
N GLY A 155 -16.17 4.54 10.62
CA GLY A 155 -15.70 3.70 11.72
C GLY A 155 -14.93 2.48 11.20
N TYR A 156 -13.99 1.97 12.00
CA TYR A 156 -13.13 0.84 11.63
C TYR A 156 -13.89 -0.38 11.12
N PHE A 157 -15.06 -0.68 11.71
CA PHE A 157 -15.89 -1.81 11.28
C PHE A 157 -16.36 -1.68 9.82
N LEU A 158 -16.94 -0.53 9.45
CA LEU A 158 -17.41 -0.31 8.08
C LEU A 158 -16.24 -0.26 7.09
N SER A 159 -15.11 0.32 7.49
CA SER A 159 -13.88 0.29 6.70
C SER A 159 -13.36 -1.13 6.50
N ALA A 160 -13.44 -1.99 7.51
CA ALA A 160 -13.08 -3.40 7.41
C ALA A 160 -13.97 -4.13 6.42
N MET A 161 -15.29 -3.92 6.47
CA MET A 161 -16.20 -4.50 5.48
C MET A 161 -15.87 -4.08 4.04
N VAL A 162 -15.60 -2.79 3.82
CA VAL A 162 -15.24 -2.25 2.49
C VAL A 162 -13.94 -2.86 1.97
N VAL A 163 -12.90 -2.87 2.81
CA VAL A 163 -11.58 -3.41 2.44
C VAL A 163 -11.67 -4.90 2.18
N PHE A 164 -12.36 -5.64 3.05
CA PHE A 164 -12.54 -7.08 2.90
C PHE A 164 -13.34 -7.41 1.63
N ALA A 165 -14.45 -6.72 1.36
CA ALA A 165 -15.20 -6.91 0.13
C ALA A 165 -14.35 -6.61 -1.12
N SER A 166 -13.58 -5.52 -1.09
CA SER A 166 -12.68 -5.14 -2.19
C SER A 166 -11.58 -6.19 -2.40
N PHE A 167 -11.04 -6.74 -1.32
CA PHE A 167 -10.02 -7.77 -1.33
C PHE A 167 -10.54 -9.10 -1.88
N MET A 168 -11.71 -9.56 -1.40
CA MET A 168 -12.35 -10.78 -1.88
C MET A 168 -12.61 -10.73 -3.39
N VAL A 169 -13.13 -9.60 -3.89
CA VAL A 169 -13.36 -9.44 -5.33
C VAL A 169 -12.04 -9.40 -6.10
N THR A 170 -10.99 -8.79 -5.55
CA THR A 170 -9.67 -8.75 -6.20
C THR A 170 -9.05 -10.14 -6.32
N ILE A 171 -9.10 -10.97 -5.26
CA ILE A 171 -8.56 -12.34 -5.30
C ILE A 171 -9.37 -13.25 -6.20
N LEU A 172 -10.67 -13.05 -6.30
CA LEU A 172 -11.51 -13.84 -7.20
C LEU A 172 -11.37 -13.40 -8.66
N PHE A 173 -10.75 -12.25 -8.94
CA PHE A 173 -10.66 -11.70 -10.28
C PHE A 173 -9.90 -12.62 -11.27
N PRO A 174 -8.74 -13.21 -10.91
CA PRO A 174 -8.07 -14.19 -11.77
C PRO A 174 -8.90 -15.46 -12.00
N ALA A 175 -9.77 -15.85 -11.06
CA ALA A 175 -10.59 -17.06 -11.19
C ALA A 175 -11.77 -16.90 -12.18
N LEU A 176 -12.02 -15.70 -12.68
CA LEU A 176 -13.09 -15.40 -13.65
C LEU A 176 -12.63 -15.49 -15.11
N PHE A 177 -11.33 -15.72 -15.36
CA PHE A 177 -10.70 -15.78 -16.68
C PHE A 177 -9.74 -16.97 -16.76
#